data_AF-A0A8H5HPC9-F1
#
_entry.id   AF-A0A8H5HPC9-F1
#
_cell.length_a   1.000
_cell.length_b   1.000
_cell.length_c   1.000
_cell.angle_alpha   90.00
_cell.angle_beta   90.00
_cell.angle_gamma   90.00
#
_symmetry.space_group_name_H-M   'P 1'
#
loop_
_entity.id
_entity.type
_entity.pdbx_description
1 polymer ?
#
loop_
_entity_poly.entity_id
_entity_poly.type
_entity_poly.pdbx_seq_one_letter_code
_entity_poly.pdbx_strand_id
1 'polypeptide(L)'
;MRFSALAIVGALVGARFAYAGACWKAETCRDNHFETKQNMVSFAVNFCAGTLSQPSAYERAGVASAFSIGSWGGNITSCLNAFIGIVNACHGTVNGGTADSGLAHLAVSFGDCEYL
;
A
#
# COMPACT_ATOMS: atom_id res chain seq x y z
N MET A 1 25.82 45.60 3.43
CA MET A 1 25.64 44.16 3.15
C MET A 1 26.00 43.38 4.40
N ARG A 2 25.03 42.84 5.15
CA ARG A 2 25.28 41.81 6.18
C ARG A 2 24.09 40.85 6.22
N PHE A 3 24.44 39.57 6.33
CA PHE A 3 23.66 38.39 6.00
C PHE A 3 22.75 37.94 7.15
N SER A 4 21.56 37.50 6.76
CA SER A 4 20.81 36.29 7.16
C SER A 4 20.88 35.75 8.59
N ALA A 5 19.70 35.46 9.14
CA ALA A 5 19.39 34.13 9.69
C ALA A 5 17.87 33.91 9.70
N LEU A 6 17.35 33.08 8.78
CA LEU A 6 16.05 32.44 8.92
C LEU A 6 16.27 31.16 9.74
N ALA A 7 15.73 31.11 10.95
CA ALA A 7 15.72 29.89 11.75
C ALA A 7 14.66 28.92 11.18
N ILE A 8 15.13 27.84 10.55
CA ILE A 8 14.27 26.74 10.12
C ILE A 8 13.92 25.93 11.37
N VAL A 9 12.68 26.03 11.84
CA VAL A 9 12.12 25.14 12.85
C VAL A 9 11.83 23.80 12.15
N GLY A 10 12.77 22.87 12.25
CA GLY A 10 12.60 21.50 11.76
C GLY A 10 11.51 20.79 12.56
N ALA A 11 10.42 20.42 11.89
CA ALA A 11 9.39 19.57 12.46
C ALA A 11 9.98 18.16 12.66
N LEU A 12 10.27 17.81 13.92
CA LEU A 12 10.46 16.43 14.37
C LEU A 12 9.12 15.70 14.28
N VAL A 13 8.79 15.18 13.11
CA VAL A 13 7.73 14.19 12.97
C VAL A 13 8.37 12.84 13.24
N GLY A 14 7.99 12.24 14.37
CA GLY A 14 8.47 10.93 14.80
C GLY A 14 8.39 9.92 13.67
N ALA A 15 9.55 9.38 13.28
CA ALA A 15 9.67 8.27 12.35
C ALA A 15 9.00 7.03 12.96
N ARG A 16 7.69 6.90 12.76
CA ARG A 16 7.02 5.60 12.83
C ARG A 16 7.35 4.92 11.51
N PHE A 17 8.00 3.75 11.58
CA PHE A 17 8.41 2.90 10.46
C PHE A 17 7.45 3.03 9.27
N ALA A 18 7.78 3.92 8.33
CA ALA A 18 6.97 4.16 7.16
C ALA A 18 7.35 3.08 6.16
N TYR A 19 6.54 2.04 6.06
CA TYR A 19 6.50 1.26 4.83
C TYR A 19 6.17 2.25 3.71
N ALA A 20 7.13 2.49 2.83
CA ALA A 20 6.97 3.40 1.71
C ALA A 20 6.10 2.70 0.66
N GLY A 21 4.79 2.67 0.89
CA GLY A 21 3.83 2.36 -0.16
C GLY A 21 4.01 3.38 -1.28
N ALA A 22 4.48 2.93 -2.43
CA ALA A 22 4.59 3.72 -3.63
C ALA A 22 3.23 3.74 -4.33
N CYS A 23 2.55 4.88 -4.25
CA CYS A 23 1.30 5.10 -4.98
C CYS A 23 1.56 5.07 -6.49
N TRP A 24 0.67 4.42 -7.25
CA TRP A 24 0.74 4.47 -8.70
C TRP A 24 0.53 5.89 -9.21
N LYS A 25 0.86 6.14 -10.48
CA LYS A 25 0.46 7.39 -11.11
C LYS A 25 -1.07 7.41 -11.24
N ALA A 26 -1.66 8.59 -11.01
CA ALA A 26 -3.10 8.76 -11.16
C ALA A 26 -3.50 8.47 -12.61
N GLU A 27 -4.29 7.42 -12.82
CA GLU A 27 -4.92 7.14 -14.11
C GLU A 27 -6.42 7.35 -13.97
N THR A 28 -7.03 8.09 -14.91
CA THR A 28 -8.47 8.30 -14.92
C THR A 28 -9.16 7.04 -15.42
N CYS A 29 -9.97 6.44 -14.56
CA CYS A 29 -10.82 5.31 -14.88
C CYS A 29 -12.24 5.78 -15.21
N ARG A 30 -12.87 5.19 -16.23
CA ARG A 30 -14.13 5.70 -16.80
C ARG A 30 -15.31 5.58 -15.83
N ASP A 31 -15.27 4.60 -14.92
CA ASP A 31 -16.39 4.25 -14.05
C ASP A 31 -16.05 4.24 -12.53
N ASN A 32 -14.80 4.53 -12.14
CA ASN A 32 -14.36 4.76 -10.75
C ASN A 32 -15.01 3.86 -9.68
N HIS A 33 -15.06 2.55 -9.92
CA HIS A 33 -15.51 1.61 -8.90
C HIS A 33 -14.34 1.26 -7.99
N PHE A 34 -14.25 1.97 -6.87
CA PHE A 34 -13.25 1.72 -5.84
C PHE A 34 -13.88 1.12 -4.59
N GLU A 35 -13.21 0.14 -4.00
CA GLU A 35 -13.57 -0.37 -2.68
C GLU A 35 -13.39 0.71 -1.61
N THR A 36 -14.16 0.63 -0.52
CA THR A 36 -13.97 1.54 0.62
C THR A 36 -12.67 1.20 1.38
N LYS A 37 -12.09 2.16 2.11
CA LYS A 37 -10.91 1.89 2.98
C LYS A 37 -11.18 0.74 3.96
N GLN A 38 -12.40 0.67 4.51
CA GLN A 38 -12.78 -0.40 5.43
C GLN A 38 -12.80 -1.78 4.77
N ASN A 39 -13.30 -1.86 3.53
CA ASN A 39 -13.25 -3.09 2.74
C ASN A 39 -11.81 -3.48 2.41
N MET A 40 -10.96 -2.51 2.05
CA MET A 40 -9.54 -2.76 1.80
C MET A 40 -8.78 -3.26 3.04
N VAL A 41 -9.10 -2.74 4.24
CA VAL A 41 -8.51 -3.24 5.49
C VAL A 41 -8.95 -4.68 5.78
N SER A 42 -10.23 -4.99 5.59
CA SER A 42 -10.75 -6.35 5.71
C SER A 42 -10.10 -7.30 4.69
N PHE A 43 -9.92 -6.84 3.45
CA PHE A 43 -9.24 -7.58 2.40
C PHE A 43 -7.78 -7.87 2.76
N ALA A 44 -7.05 -6.88 3.28
CA ALA A 44 -5.66 -7.05 3.70
C ALA A 44 -5.49 -8.18 4.73
N VAL A 45 -6.42 -8.30 5.69
CA VAL A 45 -6.41 -9.37 6.70
C VAL A 45 -6.46 -10.76 6.06
N ASN A 46 -7.40 -10.96 5.13
CA ASN A 46 -7.58 -12.25 4.47
C ASN A 46 -6.42 -12.56 3.52
N PHE A 47 -6.04 -11.60 2.69
CA PHE A 47 -4.95 -11.74 1.72
C PHE A 47 -3.62 -12.08 2.40
N CYS A 48 -3.24 -11.33 3.43
CA CYS A 48 -1.97 -11.53 4.11
C CYS A 48 -1.90 -12.86 4.86
N ALA A 49 -3.03 -13.41 5.33
CA ALA A 49 -3.07 -14.77 5.88
C ALA A 49 -2.67 -15.82 4.82
N GLY A 50 -3.11 -15.64 3.58
CA GLY A 50 -2.74 -16.50 2.44
C GLY A 50 -1.26 -16.44 2.05
N THR A 51 -0.58 -15.32 2.29
CA THR A 51 0.85 -15.15 1.96
C THR A 51 1.81 -15.96 2.83
N LEU A 52 1.34 -16.55 3.94
CA LEU A 52 2.18 -17.38 4.81
C LEU A 52 2.50 -18.75 4.21
N SER A 53 1.62 -19.27 3.36
CA SER A 53 1.67 -20.64 2.85
C SER A 53 2.19 -20.72 1.42
N GLN A 54 2.33 -19.59 0.72
CA GLN A 54 2.72 -19.55 -0.68
C GLN A 54 3.72 -18.41 -0.96
N PRO A 55 4.77 -18.65 -1.77
CA PRO A 55 5.74 -17.63 -2.15
C PRO A 55 5.16 -16.59 -3.14
N SER A 56 3.93 -16.79 -3.59
CA SER A 56 3.16 -15.85 -4.38
C SER A 56 1.68 -15.98 -4.04
N ALA A 57 0.96 -14.87 -3.99
CA ALA A 57 -0.49 -14.86 -3.75
C ALA A 57 -1.15 -13.85 -4.68
N TYR A 58 -2.32 -14.20 -5.20
CA TYR A 58 -3.20 -13.31 -5.91
C TYR A 58 -4.62 -13.53 -5.40
N GLU A 59 -5.29 -12.46 -4.98
CA GLU A 59 -6.70 -12.53 -4.63
C GLU A 59 -7.46 -11.27 -5.05
N ARG A 60 -8.79 -11.39 -5.07
CA ARG A 60 -9.71 -10.29 -5.31
C ARG A 60 -10.70 -10.18 -4.16
N ALA A 61 -11.10 -8.95 -3.86
CA ALA A 61 -12.20 -8.65 -2.95
C ALA A 61 -13.08 -7.57 -3.58
N GLY A 62 -14.26 -7.99 -4.06
CA GLY A 62 -15.15 -7.13 -4.82
C GLY A 62 -14.47 -6.63 -6.10
N VAL A 63 -14.34 -5.30 -6.24
CA VAL A 63 -13.66 -4.68 -7.39
C VAL A 63 -12.16 -4.53 -7.20
N ALA A 64 -11.64 -4.65 -5.97
CA ALA A 64 -10.21 -4.59 -5.68
C ALA A 64 -9.47 -5.91 -5.98
N SER A 65 -8.16 -5.80 -6.18
CA SER A 65 -7.26 -6.96 -6.32
C SER A 65 -5.92 -6.71 -5.64
N ALA A 66 -5.23 -7.78 -5.26
CA ALA A 66 -3.89 -7.71 -4.71
C ALA A 66 -3.05 -8.87 -5.21
N PHE A 67 -1.78 -8.59 -5.45
CA PHE A 67 -0.77 -9.55 -5.85
C PHE A 67 0.44 -9.41 -4.95
N SER A 68 1.03 -10.53 -4.55
CA SER A 68 2.28 -10.54 -3.79
C SER A 68 3.19 -11.66 -4.24
N ILE A 69 4.48 -11.41 -4.20
CA ILE A 69 5.55 -12.41 -4.40
C ILE A 69 6.60 -12.27 -3.30
N GLY A 70 7.33 -13.35 -3.06
CA GLY A 70 8.41 -13.38 -2.09
C GLY A 70 7.97 -13.76 -0.69
N SER A 71 8.85 -13.51 0.30
CA SER A 71 8.65 -13.96 1.68
C SER A 71 8.50 -12.78 2.64
N TRP A 72 7.36 -12.73 3.34
CA TRP A 72 7.06 -11.72 4.36
C TRP A 72 7.69 -12.00 5.74
N GLY A 73 8.68 -12.90 5.80
CA GLY A 73 9.38 -13.23 7.06
C GLY A 73 8.60 -14.15 7.99
N GLY A 74 7.70 -14.97 7.44
CA GLY A 74 6.97 -16.01 8.18
C GLY A 74 5.88 -15.51 9.13
N ASN A 75 5.54 -14.22 9.10
CA ASN A 75 4.40 -13.65 9.83
C ASN A 75 3.60 -12.68 8.94
N ILE A 76 2.31 -12.51 9.27
CA ILE A 76 1.41 -11.65 8.47
C ILE A 76 1.63 -10.16 8.71
N THR A 77 2.31 -9.77 9.80
CA THR A 77 2.39 -8.38 10.24
C THR A 77 3.09 -7.49 9.22
N SER A 78 4.16 -7.97 8.60
CA SER A 78 4.86 -7.20 7.56
C SER A 78 3.98 -6.98 6.31
N CYS A 79 3.26 -8.01 5.88
CA CYS A 79 2.31 -7.90 4.77
C CYS A 79 1.18 -6.91 5.11
N LEU A 80 0.60 -7.02 6.31
CA LEU A 80 -0.49 -6.14 6.76
C LEU A 80 -0.04 -4.68 6.83
N ASN A 81 1.13 -4.43 7.41
CA ASN A 81 1.68 -3.08 7.51
C ASN A 81 1.94 -2.46 6.13
N ALA A 82 2.46 -3.25 5.18
CA ALA A 82 2.68 -2.81 3.80
C ALA A 82 1.34 -2.51 3.10
N PHE A 83 0.37 -3.42 3.18
CA PHE A 83 -0.95 -3.25 2.56
C PHE A 83 -1.68 -2.03 3.14
N ILE A 84 -1.79 -1.93 4.46
CA ILE A 84 -2.43 -0.81 5.15
C ILE A 84 -1.67 0.50 4.88
N GLY A 85 -0.34 0.44 4.76
CA GLY A 85 0.50 1.56 4.33
C GLY A 85 0.07 2.10 2.96
N ILE A 86 -0.10 1.23 1.97
CA ILE A 86 -0.60 1.59 0.62
C ILE A 86 -2.01 2.19 0.71
N VAL A 87 -2.93 1.57 1.44
CA VAL A 87 -4.31 2.07 1.59
C VAL A 87 -4.32 3.46 2.24
N ASN A 88 -3.52 3.68 3.29
CA ASN A 88 -3.48 4.98 3.96
C ASN A 88 -2.86 6.08 3.11
N ALA A 89 -1.81 5.76 2.35
CA ALA A 89 -1.09 6.72 1.53
C ALA A 89 -1.80 7.06 0.21
N CYS A 90 -2.42 6.07 -0.44
CA CYS A 90 -2.81 6.16 -1.85
C CYS A 90 -4.33 6.19 -2.07
N HIS A 91 -5.12 5.57 -1.18
CA HIS A 91 -6.55 5.41 -1.39
C HIS A 91 -7.30 6.76 -1.41
N GLY A 92 -8.09 6.97 -2.46
CA GLY A 92 -8.84 8.21 -2.72
C GLY A 92 -8.05 9.25 -3.53
N THR A 93 -6.80 8.97 -3.89
CA THR A 93 -5.97 9.86 -4.73
C THR A 93 -5.53 9.20 -6.03
N VAL A 94 -5.25 7.91 -5.98
CA VAL A 94 -4.84 7.08 -7.12
C VAL A 94 -5.49 5.70 -7.00
N ASN A 95 -5.35 4.88 -8.03
CA ASN A 95 -6.08 3.63 -8.15
C ASN A 95 -5.44 2.47 -7.37
N GLY A 96 -4.22 2.65 -6.88
CA GLY A 96 -3.51 1.60 -6.17
C GLY A 96 -2.10 1.99 -5.77
N GLY A 97 -1.32 0.99 -5.41
CA GLY A 97 0.07 1.17 -5.04
C GLY A 97 0.83 -0.13 -4.91
N THR A 98 2.12 0.00 -4.67
CA THR A 98 3.05 -1.11 -4.44
C THR A 98 3.84 -0.89 -3.17
N ALA A 99 4.33 -1.95 -2.55
CA ALA A 99 5.24 -1.87 -1.42
C ALA A 99 6.22 -3.04 -1.45
N ASP A 100 7.48 -2.75 -1.18
CA ASP A 100 8.54 -3.73 -1.05
C ASP A 100 8.96 -3.88 0.42
N SER A 101 9.27 -5.11 0.82
CA SER A 101 9.74 -5.44 2.16
C SER A 101 10.78 -6.56 2.10
N GLY A 102 12.06 -6.19 2.01
CA GLY A 102 13.14 -7.16 1.90
C GLY A 102 13.04 -7.96 0.61
N LEU A 103 12.65 -9.24 0.72
CA LEU A 103 12.47 -10.15 -0.42
C LEU A 103 11.01 -10.25 -0.88
N ALA A 104 10.09 -9.49 -0.29
CA ALA A 104 8.68 -9.51 -0.64
C ALA A 104 8.26 -8.25 -1.40
N HIS A 105 7.34 -8.43 -2.35
CA HIS A 105 6.69 -7.39 -3.11
C HIS A 105 5.18 -7.51 -2.97
N LEU A 106 4.50 -6.38 -2.88
CA LEU A 106 3.05 -6.25 -2.85
C LEU A 106 2.61 -5.24 -3.89
N ALA A 107 1.57 -5.58 -4.65
CA ALA A 107 0.81 -4.66 -5.49
C ALA A 107 -0.67 -4.73 -5.07
N VAL A 108 -1.32 -3.58 -4.98
CA VAL A 108 -2.74 -3.46 -4.57
C VAL A 108 -3.45 -2.52 -5.52
N SER A 109 -4.52 -2.99 -6.15
CA SER A 109 -5.50 -2.18 -6.87
C SER A 109 -6.73 -1.99 -5.99
N PHE A 110 -7.20 -0.75 -5.87
CA PHE A 110 -8.39 -0.40 -5.11
C PHE A 110 -9.69 -0.58 -5.91
N GLY A 111 -9.60 -0.84 -7.21
CA GLY A 111 -10.77 -0.89 -8.10
C GLY A 111 -10.56 -1.75 -9.34
N ASP A 112 -11.51 -1.67 -10.26
CA ASP A 112 -11.54 -2.45 -11.51
C ASP A 112 -10.74 -1.82 -12.66
N CYS A 113 -10.05 -0.71 -12.38
CA CYS A 113 -9.33 0.10 -13.34
C CYS A 113 -8.01 -0.54 -13.79
N GLU A 114 -7.37 -1.28 -12.88
CA GLU A 114 -6.15 -2.05 -13.14
C GLU A 114 -6.36 -3.51 -12.73
N TYR A 115 -6.04 -4.42 -13.65
CA TYR A 115 -5.94 -5.85 -13.36
C TYR A 115 -4.49 -6.18 -12.99
N LEU A 116 -4.32 -6.75 -11.79
CA LEU A 116 -3.04 -7.23 -11.28
C LEU A 116 -2.76 -8.68 -11.69
#